data_AF-A0AAV0ME32-F1
#
_entry.id   AF-A0AAV0ME32-F1
#
_cell.length_a   1.000
_cell.length_b   1.000
_cell.length_c   1.000
_cell.angle_alpha   90.00
_cell.angle_beta   90.00
_cell.angle_gamma   90.00
#
_symmetry.space_group_name_H-M   'P 1'
#
loop_
_entity.id
_entity.type
_entity.pdbx_description
1 polymer ?
#
loop_
_entity_poly.entity_id
_entity_poly.type
_entity_poly.pdbx_seq_one_letter_code
_entity_poly.pdbx_strand_id
1 'polypeptide(L)'
;SYSNIRAEEVSNVVATISRSVASGEAVDLKQLLLVLTNTMTSRAALGKDETEDLVDVLLKLKKSNDLGVSLTMEALKGVLLNMFLGGTDTTTTEIEWTMSEIMKNPGVMQRVQKEARGVFQENVNEEKLHELEYLNAVIKETLIPKETPEKVEINGFEIPIKSRVMVNVWAIGRDPTYWVEPEKFDPERFLNSTIDYKGANFEYIPFGAGRRMCPGMNFGMVVVQFVLASMLFHFDWKLTDGMKLKDFDMTEVYDTTLRKKEKLRLVPMAPRRP
;
A
#
# COMPACT_ATOMS: atom_id res chain seq x y z
N SER A 1 14.73 10.09 -9.76
CA SER A 1 14.19 9.18 -8.74
C SER A 1 13.39 9.99 -7.74
N TYR A 2 12.30 9.46 -7.18
CA TYR A 2 11.51 10.15 -6.15
C TYR A 2 11.93 9.82 -4.71
N SER A 3 13.05 9.10 -4.53
CA SER A 3 13.59 8.66 -3.23
C SER A 3 13.76 9.79 -2.21
N ASN A 4 14.26 10.95 -2.65
CA ASN A 4 14.51 12.08 -1.74
C ASN A 4 13.21 12.66 -1.18
N ILE A 5 12.17 12.77 -2.01
CA ILE A 5 10.83 13.21 -1.60
C ILE A 5 10.25 12.24 -0.57
N ARG A 6 10.35 10.92 -0.84
CA ARG A 6 9.83 9.90 0.08
C ARG A 6 10.58 9.89 1.40
N ALA A 7 11.91 10.01 1.39
CA ALA A 7 12.72 10.07 2.60
C ALA A 7 12.42 11.30 3.47
N GLU A 8 12.25 12.49 2.87
CA GLU A 8 11.86 13.71 3.59
C GLU A 8 10.47 13.54 4.24
N GLU A 9 9.46 13.10 3.47
CA GLU A 9 8.09 13.02 4.00
C GLU A 9 7.88 11.84 4.97
N VAL A 10 8.59 10.72 4.80
CA VAL A 10 8.68 9.65 5.81
C VAL A 10 9.29 10.19 7.10
N SER A 11 10.38 10.95 7.02
CA SER A 11 11.02 11.57 8.19
C SER A 11 10.07 12.56 8.90
N ASN A 12 9.34 13.39 8.14
CA ASN A 12 8.30 14.29 8.68
C ASN A 12 7.21 13.53 9.45
N VAL A 13 6.81 12.36 8.97
CA VAL A 13 5.81 11.49 9.62
C VAL A 13 6.38 10.78 10.85
N VAL A 14 7.59 10.21 10.78
CA VAL A 14 8.28 9.64 11.95
C VAL A 14 8.47 10.68 13.04
N ALA A 15 8.96 11.88 12.70
CA ALA A 15 9.09 12.99 13.64
C ALA A 15 7.75 13.43 14.25
N THR A 16 6.64 13.24 13.54
CA THR A 16 5.28 13.54 14.02
C THR A 16 4.76 12.47 14.98
N ILE A 17 4.92 11.19 14.66
CA ILE A 17 4.58 10.07 15.55
C ILE A 17 5.41 10.13 16.84
N SER A 18 6.71 10.46 16.74
CA SER A 18 7.61 10.64 17.90
C SER A 18 7.15 11.71 18.90
N ARG A 19 6.39 12.73 18.47
CA ARG A 19 5.80 13.70 19.41
C ARG A 19 4.65 13.08 20.20
N SER A 20 3.84 12.22 19.58
CA SER A 20 2.76 11.48 20.26
C SER A 20 3.27 10.38 21.21
N VAL A 21 4.47 9.83 20.98
CA VAL A 21 5.13 8.93 21.94
C VAL A 21 5.37 9.62 23.29
N ALA A 22 5.67 10.92 23.29
CA ALA A 22 5.93 11.68 24.51
C ALA A 22 4.66 12.07 25.28
N SER A 23 3.52 12.24 24.59
CA SER A 23 2.22 12.50 25.23
C SER A 23 1.43 11.21 25.55
N GLY A 24 1.79 10.07 24.95
CA GLY A 24 1.04 8.82 25.05
C GLY A 24 -0.27 8.81 24.23
N GLU A 25 -0.46 9.78 23.34
CA GLU A 25 -1.71 9.97 22.60
C GLU A 25 -1.85 9.03 21.40
N ALA A 26 -3.08 8.59 21.13
CA ALA A 26 -3.40 7.73 20.00
C ALA A 26 -3.48 8.51 18.67
N VAL A 27 -2.56 8.24 17.75
CA VAL A 27 -2.54 8.83 16.41
C VAL A 27 -3.63 8.24 15.50
N ASP A 28 -4.24 9.10 14.70
CA ASP A 28 -5.13 8.70 13.59
C ASP A 28 -4.27 8.38 12.36
N LEU A 29 -4.03 7.09 12.12
CA LEU A 29 -3.16 6.69 11.01
C LEU A 29 -3.79 6.96 9.65
N LYS A 30 -5.12 6.86 9.50
CA LYS A 30 -5.81 7.20 8.25
C LYS A 30 -5.49 8.63 7.83
N GLN A 31 -5.65 9.58 8.75
CA GLN A 31 -5.43 10.99 8.47
C GLN A 31 -3.96 11.31 8.20
N LEU A 32 -3.04 10.72 8.98
CA LEU A 32 -1.60 10.94 8.82
C LEU A 32 -1.08 10.39 7.48
N LEU A 33 -1.50 9.18 7.10
CA LEU A 33 -1.13 8.51 5.85
C LEU A 33 -1.76 9.18 4.62
N LEU A 34 -2.98 9.72 4.75
CA LEU A 34 -3.62 10.50 3.67
C LEU A 34 -2.86 11.80 3.38
N VAL A 35 -2.44 12.52 4.41
CA VAL A 35 -1.58 13.72 4.25
C VAL A 35 -0.22 13.35 3.64
N LEU A 36 0.38 12.25 4.10
CA LEU A 36 1.66 11.74 3.60
C LEU A 36 1.62 11.41 2.10
N THR A 37 0.70 10.52 1.70
CA THR A 37 0.62 10.02 0.31
C THR A 37 0.19 11.12 -0.65
N ASN A 38 -0.73 12.02 -0.24
CA ASN A 38 -1.11 13.18 -1.04
C ASN A 38 0.10 14.13 -1.23
N THR A 39 0.87 14.41 -0.18
CA THR A 39 2.08 15.27 -0.29
C THR A 39 3.16 14.62 -1.15
N MET A 40 3.46 13.33 -0.97
CA MET A 40 4.40 12.59 -1.81
C MET A 40 3.98 12.60 -3.29
N THR A 41 2.69 12.33 -3.56
CA THR A 41 2.14 12.29 -4.93
C THR A 41 2.14 13.68 -5.55
N SER A 42 1.79 14.72 -4.78
CA SER A 42 1.87 16.13 -5.20
C SER A 42 3.29 16.52 -5.61
N ARG A 43 4.28 16.23 -4.77
CA ARG A 43 5.69 16.57 -5.05
C ARG A 43 6.29 15.76 -6.20
N ALA A 44 5.90 14.50 -6.36
CA ALA A 44 6.34 13.69 -7.49
C ALA A 44 5.69 14.11 -8.82
N ALA A 45 4.47 14.67 -8.76
CA ALA A 45 3.72 15.13 -9.93
C ALA A 45 4.04 16.58 -10.35
N LEU A 46 4.25 17.49 -9.39
CA LEU A 46 4.26 18.95 -9.57
C LEU A 46 5.52 19.65 -9.00
N GLY A 47 6.49 18.88 -8.51
CA GLY A 47 7.74 19.41 -7.94
C GLY A 47 7.58 20.05 -6.56
N LYS A 48 8.68 20.66 -6.09
CA LYS A 48 8.74 21.56 -4.93
C LYS A 48 9.97 22.47 -5.06
N ASP A 49 11.15 21.85 -5.05
CA ASP A 49 12.46 22.47 -5.28
C ASP A 49 13.39 21.48 -6.02
N GLU A 50 14.13 21.97 -7.02
CA GLU A 50 15.16 21.31 -7.85
C GLU A 50 15.15 19.77 -7.99
N THR A 51 14.30 19.24 -8.88
CA THR A 51 14.61 18.09 -9.76
C THR A 51 13.57 17.99 -10.90
N GLU A 52 13.86 17.23 -11.95
CA GLU A 52 12.87 16.94 -13.01
C GLU A 52 11.68 16.15 -12.44
N ASP A 53 10.46 16.70 -12.57
CA ASP A 53 9.21 16.09 -12.11
C ASP A 53 8.38 15.47 -13.27
N LEU A 54 7.19 14.93 -12.96
CA LEU A 54 6.32 14.34 -13.98
C LEU A 54 5.75 15.37 -14.97
N VAL A 55 5.44 16.61 -14.53
CA VAL A 55 5.00 17.68 -15.42
C VAL A 55 6.11 18.03 -16.41
N ASP A 56 7.36 18.16 -15.94
CA ASP A 56 8.53 18.37 -16.80
C ASP A 56 8.68 17.26 -17.85
N VAL A 57 8.65 15.99 -17.43
CA VAL A 57 8.78 14.83 -18.32
C VAL A 57 7.67 14.83 -19.38
N LEU A 58 6.42 15.01 -18.97
CA LEU A 58 5.29 15.01 -19.90
C LEU A 58 5.30 16.26 -20.82
N LEU A 59 5.78 17.41 -20.35
CA LEU A 59 5.98 18.61 -21.18
C LEU A 59 7.14 18.45 -22.17
N LYS A 60 8.20 17.70 -21.82
CA LYS A 60 9.29 17.32 -22.72
C LYS A 60 8.78 16.36 -23.80
N LEU A 61 8.08 15.29 -23.43
CA LEU A 61 7.43 14.36 -24.38
C LEU A 61 6.42 15.04 -25.30
N LYS A 62 5.68 16.05 -24.80
CA LYS A 62 4.79 16.89 -25.63
C LYS A 62 5.55 17.72 -26.67
N LYS A 63 6.79 18.14 -26.39
CA LYS A 63 7.61 18.96 -27.29
C LYS A 63 8.34 18.12 -28.33
N SER A 64 8.82 16.92 -27.97
CA SER A 64 9.54 16.03 -28.90
C SER A 64 8.61 15.25 -29.83
N ASN A 65 7.38 14.96 -29.39
CA ASN A 65 6.38 14.17 -30.14
C ASN A 65 6.80 12.70 -30.38
N ASP A 66 7.76 12.18 -29.60
CA ASP A 66 8.31 10.80 -29.71
C ASP A 66 7.26 9.70 -29.56
N LEU A 67 6.15 9.99 -28.88
CA LEU A 67 5.08 9.03 -28.56
C LEU A 67 4.25 8.60 -29.78
N GLY A 68 4.48 9.20 -30.96
CA GLY A 68 3.67 8.96 -32.18
C GLY A 68 2.22 9.47 -32.08
N VAL A 69 1.85 10.09 -30.95
CA VAL A 69 0.52 10.64 -30.64
C VAL A 69 0.71 12.00 -30.00
N SER A 70 0.01 13.02 -30.51
CA SER A 70 0.15 14.39 -29.99
C SER A 70 -0.49 14.52 -28.60
N LEU A 71 0.34 14.65 -27.56
CA LEU A 71 -0.13 14.83 -26.18
C LEU A 71 -0.76 16.22 -26.01
N THR A 72 -2.07 16.32 -25.78
CA THR A 72 -2.76 17.61 -25.57
C THR A 72 -2.59 18.11 -24.13
N MET A 73 -2.93 19.39 -23.88
CA MET A 73 -2.95 19.93 -22.51
C MET A 73 -4.07 19.32 -21.65
N GLU A 74 -5.17 18.82 -22.25
CA GLU A 74 -6.16 18.04 -21.51
C GLU A 74 -5.64 16.64 -21.17
N ALA A 75 -4.95 15.96 -22.09
CA ALA A 75 -4.35 14.66 -21.84
C ALA A 75 -3.31 14.73 -20.70
N LEU A 76 -2.46 15.77 -20.70
CA LEU A 76 -1.57 16.12 -19.58
C LEU A 76 -2.31 16.21 -18.23
N LYS A 77 -3.35 17.04 -18.17
CA LYS A 77 -4.16 17.22 -16.94
C LYS A 77 -4.84 15.91 -16.50
N GLY A 78 -5.32 15.10 -17.46
CA GLY A 78 -5.92 13.79 -17.21
C GLY A 78 -4.92 12.77 -16.64
N VAL A 79 -3.68 12.74 -17.13
CA VAL A 79 -2.62 11.87 -16.58
C VAL A 79 -2.31 12.25 -15.13
N LEU A 80 -2.15 13.55 -14.84
CA LEU A 80 -1.90 14.04 -13.49
C LEU A 80 -3.06 13.68 -12.54
N LEU A 81 -4.31 13.96 -12.95
CA LEU A 81 -5.51 13.63 -12.16
C LEU A 81 -5.60 12.13 -11.86
N ASN A 82 -5.33 11.28 -12.86
CA ASN A 82 -5.31 9.83 -12.68
C ASN A 82 -4.20 9.36 -11.71
N MET A 83 -3.04 10.02 -11.69
CA MET A 83 -1.99 9.76 -10.70
C MET A 83 -2.42 10.14 -9.29
N PHE A 84 -3.05 11.32 -9.11
CA PHE A 84 -3.55 11.75 -7.80
C PHE A 84 -4.60 10.78 -7.23
N LEU A 85 -5.61 10.44 -8.03
CA LEU A 85 -6.68 9.51 -7.64
C LEU A 85 -6.13 8.08 -7.40
N GLY A 86 -5.25 7.60 -8.29
CA GLY A 86 -4.73 6.23 -8.24
C GLY A 86 -3.59 5.98 -7.25
N GLY A 87 -2.90 7.03 -6.79
CA GLY A 87 -1.74 6.93 -5.90
C GLY A 87 -1.99 7.28 -4.42
N THR A 88 -3.08 7.97 -4.11
CA THR A 88 -3.33 8.53 -2.76
C THR A 88 -4.11 7.57 -1.85
N ASP A 89 -5.40 7.34 -2.15
CA ASP A 89 -6.29 6.56 -1.27
C ASP A 89 -5.96 5.07 -1.25
N THR A 90 -5.48 4.54 -2.38
CA THR A 90 -5.01 3.15 -2.55
C THR A 90 -3.85 2.87 -1.60
N THR A 91 -2.74 3.61 -1.74
CA THR A 91 -1.53 3.52 -0.92
C THR A 91 -1.83 3.77 0.57
N THR A 92 -2.66 4.78 0.88
CA THR A 92 -3.11 5.06 2.26
C THR A 92 -3.83 3.88 2.89
N THR A 93 -4.72 3.24 2.12
CA THR A 93 -5.58 2.16 2.59
C THR A 93 -4.82 0.84 2.70
N GLU A 94 -3.86 0.57 1.81
CA GLU A 94 -2.95 -0.58 1.92
C GLU A 94 -2.08 -0.52 3.18
N ILE A 95 -1.50 0.63 3.50
CA ILE A 95 -0.70 0.82 4.72
C ILE A 95 -1.58 0.69 5.98
N GLU A 96 -2.81 1.24 5.96
CA GLU A 96 -3.77 1.09 7.06
C GLU A 96 -4.19 -0.39 7.27
N TRP A 97 -4.46 -1.13 6.19
CA TRP A 97 -4.78 -2.55 6.27
C TRP A 97 -3.60 -3.38 6.76
N THR A 98 -2.39 -3.11 6.27
CA THR A 98 -1.19 -3.86 6.65
C THR A 98 -0.91 -3.65 8.13
N MET A 99 -0.92 -2.40 8.61
CA MET A 99 -0.80 -2.10 10.04
C MET A 99 -1.93 -2.74 10.87
N SER A 100 -3.14 -2.86 10.33
CA SER A 100 -4.26 -3.51 11.03
C SER A 100 -4.07 -5.01 11.18
N GLU A 101 -3.69 -5.74 10.13
CA GLU A 101 -3.44 -7.17 10.23
C GLU A 101 -2.19 -7.47 11.08
N ILE A 102 -1.14 -6.63 11.01
CA ILE A 102 0.02 -6.74 11.91
C ILE A 102 -0.41 -6.52 13.38
N MET A 103 -1.26 -5.54 13.67
CA MET A 103 -1.79 -5.32 15.03
C MET A 103 -2.70 -6.46 15.51
N LYS A 104 -3.49 -7.05 14.61
CA LYS A 104 -4.38 -8.19 14.88
C LYS A 104 -3.61 -9.49 15.14
N ASN A 105 -2.40 -9.62 14.61
CA ASN A 105 -1.57 -10.82 14.68
C ASN A 105 -0.23 -10.55 15.42
N PRO A 106 -0.18 -10.60 16.77
CA PRO A 106 1.01 -10.24 17.55
C PRO A 106 2.30 -11.01 17.24
N GLY A 107 2.21 -12.21 16.67
CA GLY A 107 3.38 -12.96 16.17
C GLY A 107 3.99 -12.32 14.92
N VAL A 108 3.14 -11.86 13.99
CA VAL A 108 3.55 -11.12 12.79
C VAL A 108 4.25 -9.82 13.22
N MET A 109 3.64 -9.04 14.13
CA MET A 109 4.23 -7.82 14.71
C MET A 109 5.65 -8.03 15.22
N GLN A 110 5.85 -9.02 16.11
CA GLN A 110 7.17 -9.33 16.67
C GLN A 110 8.18 -9.70 15.58
N ARG A 111 7.74 -10.43 14.55
CA ARG A 111 8.61 -10.87 13.45
C ARG A 111 9.00 -9.73 12.51
N VAL A 112 8.07 -8.89 12.05
CA VAL A 112 8.38 -7.73 11.18
C VAL A 112 9.22 -6.67 11.91
N GLN A 113 8.96 -6.41 13.20
CA GLN A 113 9.78 -5.47 13.97
C GLN A 113 11.20 -6.00 14.20
N LYS A 114 11.35 -7.30 14.46
CA LYS A 114 12.67 -7.94 14.59
C LYS A 114 13.46 -7.93 13.28
N GLU A 115 12.80 -8.15 12.15
CA GLU A 115 13.40 -8.06 10.82
C GLU A 115 13.89 -6.63 10.53
N ALA A 116 13.00 -5.64 10.65
CA ALA A 116 13.35 -4.24 10.39
C ALA A 116 14.49 -3.74 11.30
N ARG A 117 14.47 -4.10 12.59
CA ARG A 117 15.54 -3.76 13.57
C ARG A 117 16.80 -4.63 13.45
N GLY A 118 16.81 -5.63 12.57
CA GLY A 118 18.00 -6.38 12.17
C GLY A 118 18.65 -5.84 10.90
N VAL A 119 17.84 -5.36 9.94
CA VAL A 119 18.29 -4.78 8.66
C VAL A 119 18.80 -3.34 8.81
N PHE A 120 18.15 -2.54 9.67
CA PHE A 120 18.50 -1.14 9.91
C PHE A 120 19.10 -0.94 11.32
N GLN A 121 20.03 0.01 11.44
CA GLN A 121 20.72 0.32 12.70
C GLN A 121 20.23 1.63 13.33
N GLU A 122 20.16 2.71 12.53
CA GLU A 122 19.77 4.05 13.01
C GLU A 122 18.53 4.60 12.30
N ASN A 123 18.45 4.43 10.98
CA ASN A 123 17.36 4.96 10.14
C ASN A 123 17.02 3.95 9.03
N VAL A 124 15.75 3.93 8.62
CA VAL A 124 15.26 3.18 7.45
C VAL A 124 15.63 3.92 6.17
N ASN A 125 16.01 3.19 5.12
CA ASN A 125 16.34 3.72 3.80
C ASN A 125 15.75 2.81 2.69
N GLU A 126 15.57 3.37 1.49
CA GLU A 126 14.94 2.65 0.37
C GLU A 126 15.80 1.50 -0.18
N GLU A 127 17.12 1.67 -0.17
CA GLU A 127 18.07 0.73 -0.79
C GLU A 127 17.95 -0.67 -0.19
N LYS A 128 17.76 -0.77 1.13
CA LYS A 128 17.64 -2.04 1.87
C LYS A 128 16.21 -2.56 2.02
N LEU A 129 15.17 -1.94 1.45
CA LEU A 129 13.78 -2.46 1.57
C LEU A 129 13.59 -3.84 0.95
N HIS A 130 14.48 -4.24 0.05
CA HIS A 130 14.51 -5.58 -0.53
C HIS A 130 14.99 -6.67 0.46
N GLU A 131 15.69 -6.30 1.53
CA GLU A 131 16.15 -7.22 2.59
C GLU A 131 15.03 -7.59 3.59
N LEU A 132 13.89 -6.91 3.53
CA LEU A 132 12.74 -7.11 4.42
C LEU A 132 11.79 -8.20 3.88
N GLU A 133 12.30 -9.42 3.72
CA GLU A 133 11.56 -10.53 3.09
C GLU A 133 10.20 -10.80 3.74
N TYR A 134 10.11 -10.78 5.07
CA TYR A 134 8.87 -11.02 5.79
C TYR A 134 7.90 -9.85 5.73
N LEU A 135 8.36 -8.60 5.84
CA LEU A 135 7.48 -7.45 5.61
C LEU A 135 6.92 -7.45 4.18
N ASN A 136 7.74 -7.81 3.20
CA ASN A 136 7.31 -7.97 1.81
C ASN A 136 6.26 -9.07 1.64
N ALA A 137 6.37 -10.18 2.38
CA ALA A 137 5.36 -11.24 2.44
C ALA A 137 4.06 -10.78 3.14
N VAL A 138 4.17 -10.00 4.21
CA VAL A 138 3.05 -9.41 4.97
C VAL A 138 2.25 -8.40 4.14
N ILE A 139 2.91 -7.60 3.30
CA ILE A 139 2.24 -6.72 2.33
C ILE A 139 1.56 -7.55 1.24
N LYS A 140 2.20 -8.62 0.72
CA LYS A 140 1.54 -9.50 -0.26
C LYS A 140 0.27 -10.16 0.30
N GLU A 141 0.28 -10.58 1.56
CA GLU A 141 -0.92 -11.13 2.23
C GLU A 141 -2.02 -10.09 2.43
N THR A 142 -1.65 -8.82 2.59
CA THR A 142 -2.60 -7.71 2.78
C THR A 142 -3.27 -7.28 1.47
N LEU A 143 -2.53 -7.30 0.36
CA LEU A 143 -3.02 -6.98 -1.00
C LEU A 143 -4.15 -7.91 -1.50
N ILE A 144 -4.47 -9.00 -0.79
CA ILE A 144 -5.63 -9.87 -1.03
C ILE A 144 -6.91 -9.14 -0.55
N PRO A 145 -7.80 -8.66 -1.45
CA PRO A 145 -8.96 -7.85 -1.06
C PRO A 145 -10.00 -8.66 -0.26
N LYS A 146 -10.84 -7.97 0.53
CA LYS A 146 -11.99 -8.47 1.33
C LYS A 146 -13.29 -7.73 0.82
N GLU A 147 -14.58 -7.95 1.16
CA GLU A 147 -15.33 -8.64 2.24
C GLU A 147 -16.42 -9.62 1.68
N THR A 148 -17.58 -9.82 2.34
CA THR A 148 -18.49 -10.98 2.17
C THR A 148 -19.67 -10.78 1.14
N PRO A 149 -20.64 -11.73 0.95
CA PRO A 149 -20.67 -12.76 -0.10
C PRO A 149 -21.75 -12.60 -1.20
N GLU A 150 -21.49 -13.11 -2.41
CA GLU A 150 -22.53 -13.77 -3.24
C GLU A 150 -21.94 -14.67 -4.35
N LYS A 151 -22.76 -15.54 -4.95
CA LYS A 151 -22.30 -16.51 -5.97
C LYS A 151 -22.20 -15.89 -7.36
N VAL A 152 -21.12 -16.21 -8.08
CA VAL A 152 -21.00 -15.98 -9.53
C VAL A 152 -20.47 -17.26 -10.19
N GLU A 153 -21.09 -17.69 -11.28
CA GLU A 153 -20.61 -18.75 -12.17
C GLU A 153 -20.48 -18.18 -13.59
N ILE A 154 -19.37 -18.46 -14.28
CA ILE A 154 -19.18 -18.08 -15.69
C ILE A 154 -18.61 -19.28 -16.45
N ASN A 155 -19.50 -20.21 -16.82
CA ASN A 155 -19.20 -21.37 -17.66
C ASN A 155 -19.86 -21.20 -19.05
N GLY A 156 -19.06 -20.89 -20.09
CA GLY A 156 -19.49 -21.00 -21.50
C GLY A 156 -20.35 -19.88 -22.08
N PHE A 157 -20.47 -18.71 -21.42
CA PHE A 157 -21.25 -17.59 -21.93
C PHE A 157 -20.52 -16.78 -23.03
N GLU A 158 -21.22 -16.45 -24.12
CA GLU A 158 -20.79 -15.42 -25.07
C GLU A 158 -20.91 -14.03 -24.42
N ILE A 159 -19.96 -13.12 -24.68
CA ILE A 159 -19.92 -11.77 -24.12
C ILE A 159 -20.22 -10.75 -25.24
N PRO A 160 -21.43 -10.14 -25.29
CA PRO A 160 -21.79 -9.18 -26.32
C PRO A 160 -20.87 -7.95 -26.39
N ILE A 161 -20.73 -7.37 -27.58
CA ILE A 161 -19.98 -6.13 -27.80
C ILE A 161 -20.56 -4.99 -26.93
N LYS A 162 -19.69 -4.22 -26.26
CA LYS A 162 -19.97 -3.21 -25.21
C LYS A 162 -20.36 -3.76 -23.83
N SER A 163 -20.32 -5.07 -23.57
CA SER A 163 -20.47 -5.61 -22.22
C SER A 163 -19.39 -5.08 -21.26
N ARG A 164 -19.78 -4.75 -20.03
CA ARG A 164 -18.85 -4.41 -18.96
C ARG A 164 -18.42 -5.68 -18.24
N VAL A 165 -17.20 -6.15 -18.51
CA VAL A 165 -16.57 -7.24 -17.75
C VAL A 165 -15.90 -6.65 -16.49
N MET A 166 -16.07 -7.32 -15.35
CA MET A 166 -15.38 -6.99 -14.10
C MET A 166 -14.68 -8.25 -13.57
N VAL A 167 -13.38 -8.15 -13.31
CA VAL A 167 -12.58 -9.24 -12.76
C VAL A 167 -12.65 -9.19 -11.24
N ASN A 168 -13.18 -10.26 -10.63
CA ASN A 168 -13.37 -10.32 -9.19
C ASN A 168 -12.07 -10.76 -8.48
N VAL A 169 -11.10 -9.84 -8.36
CA VAL A 169 -9.80 -10.10 -7.73
C VAL A 169 -9.93 -10.53 -6.27
N TRP A 170 -10.98 -10.07 -5.58
CA TRP A 170 -11.37 -10.54 -4.24
C TRP A 170 -11.60 -12.05 -4.21
N ALA A 171 -12.46 -12.56 -5.10
CA ALA A 171 -12.79 -13.98 -5.14
C ALA A 171 -11.59 -14.84 -5.54
N ILE A 172 -10.79 -14.35 -6.49
CA ILE A 172 -9.56 -15.03 -6.95
C ILE A 172 -8.56 -15.19 -5.79
N GLY A 173 -8.37 -14.14 -4.99
CA GLY A 173 -7.50 -14.17 -3.80
C GLY A 173 -8.04 -15.02 -2.63
N ARG A 174 -9.26 -15.56 -2.74
CA ARG A 174 -9.92 -16.40 -1.73
C ARG A 174 -10.28 -17.80 -2.19
N ASP A 175 -10.06 -18.13 -3.47
CA ASP A 175 -10.44 -19.42 -4.02
C ASP A 175 -9.56 -20.54 -3.41
N PRO A 176 -10.15 -21.50 -2.66
CA PRO A 176 -9.41 -22.59 -2.03
C PRO A 176 -8.78 -23.58 -3.03
N THR A 177 -9.08 -23.44 -4.32
CA THR A 177 -8.40 -24.15 -5.43
C THR A 177 -6.94 -23.68 -5.59
N TYR A 178 -6.66 -22.42 -5.24
CA TYR A 178 -5.32 -21.81 -5.35
C TYR A 178 -4.70 -21.49 -3.98
N TRP A 179 -5.51 -21.21 -2.96
CA TRP A 179 -5.06 -20.71 -1.66
C TRP A 179 -5.43 -21.65 -0.50
N VAL A 180 -4.42 -22.21 0.17
CA VAL A 180 -4.60 -23.02 1.38
C VAL A 180 -4.97 -22.12 2.57
N GLU A 181 -6.06 -22.40 3.28
CA GLU A 181 -6.60 -21.53 4.34
C GLU A 181 -6.77 -20.05 3.89
N PRO A 182 -7.66 -19.75 2.93
CA PRO A 182 -7.73 -18.42 2.29
C PRO A 182 -8.24 -17.30 3.20
N GLU A 183 -8.97 -17.62 4.26
CA GLU A 183 -9.48 -16.64 5.23
C GLU A 183 -8.52 -16.38 6.41
N LYS A 184 -7.38 -17.09 6.43
CA LYS A 184 -6.33 -16.96 7.45
C LYS A 184 -5.25 -16.03 6.90
N PHE A 185 -4.95 -14.96 7.63
CA PHE A 185 -3.80 -14.10 7.35
C PHE A 185 -2.51 -14.86 7.69
N ASP A 186 -1.83 -15.39 6.67
CA ASP A 186 -0.69 -16.29 6.77
C ASP A 186 0.44 -15.88 5.80
N PRO A 187 1.15 -14.76 6.09
CA PRO A 187 2.20 -14.19 5.22
C PRO A 187 3.27 -15.20 4.79
N GLU A 188 3.53 -16.18 5.64
CA GLU A 188 4.35 -17.36 5.40
C GLU A 188 4.08 -18.03 4.04
N ARG A 189 2.86 -17.98 3.48
CA ARG A 189 2.53 -18.49 2.13
C ARG A 189 3.31 -17.83 0.99
N PHE A 190 3.80 -16.62 1.21
CA PHE A 190 4.57 -15.84 0.22
C PHE A 190 6.08 -15.95 0.39
N LEU A 191 6.57 -16.56 1.48
CA LEU A 191 7.99 -16.82 1.70
C LEU A 191 8.49 -17.94 0.79
N ASN A 192 9.60 -17.71 0.08
CA ASN A 192 10.13 -18.61 -0.96
C ASN A 192 9.14 -18.94 -2.10
N SER A 193 8.02 -18.22 -2.19
CA SER A 193 7.01 -18.40 -3.24
C SER A 193 7.37 -17.60 -4.49
N THR A 194 7.20 -18.23 -5.65
CA THR A 194 7.37 -17.58 -6.96
C THR A 194 6.19 -16.70 -7.35
N ILE A 195 5.10 -16.68 -6.57
CA ILE A 195 3.91 -15.86 -6.85
C ILE A 195 4.23 -14.38 -6.67
N ASP A 196 4.03 -13.57 -7.71
CA ASP A 196 4.11 -12.11 -7.63
C ASP A 196 2.94 -11.37 -8.30
N TYR A 197 2.79 -10.10 -7.93
CA TYR A 197 1.68 -9.25 -8.35
C TYR A 197 1.89 -8.58 -9.72
N LYS A 198 2.89 -9.00 -10.52
CA LYS A 198 3.20 -8.43 -11.84
C LYS A 198 2.32 -9.03 -12.96
N GLY A 199 1.18 -9.63 -12.60
CA GLY A 199 0.15 -10.09 -13.53
C GLY A 199 0.53 -11.27 -14.42
N ALA A 200 1.53 -12.07 -14.01
CA ALA A 200 1.80 -13.39 -14.58
C ALA A 200 1.06 -14.51 -13.81
N ASN A 201 0.97 -14.37 -12.49
CA ASN A 201 0.14 -15.21 -11.61
C ASN A 201 -1.30 -14.70 -11.63
N PHE A 202 -2.19 -15.37 -12.37
CA PHE A 202 -3.60 -14.97 -12.47
C PHE A 202 -4.39 -15.19 -11.17
N GLU A 203 -3.91 -16.10 -10.33
CA GLU A 203 -4.32 -16.32 -8.95
C GLU A 203 -4.01 -15.14 -8.01
N TYR A 204 -3.18 -14.18 -8.44
CA TYR A 204 -2.70 -13.07 -7.60
C TYR A 204 -2.48 -11.77 -8.39
N ILE A 205 -3.58 -11.07 -8.71
CA ILE A 205 -3.59 -9.87 -9.57
C ILE A 205 -4.12 -8.58 -8.90
N PRO A 206 -3.62 -8.16 -7.72
CA PRO A 206 -4.10 -6.96 -7.01
C PRO A 206 -3.92 -5.66 -7.82
N PHE A 207 -2.92 -5.61 -8.71
CA PHE A 207 -2.69 -4.50 -9.64
C PHE A 207 -3.26 -4.73 -11.05
N GLY A 208 -4.07 -5.77 -11.24
CA GLY A 208 -4.54 -6.23 -12.55
C GLY A 208 -3.45 -6.88 -13.40
N ALA A 209 -3.78 -7.16 -14.67
CA ALA A 209 -2.89 -7.85 -15.61
C ALA A 209 -2.97 -7.25 -17.03
N GLY A 210 -1.97 -7.58 -17.86
CA GLY A 210 -1.92 -7.19 -19.27
C GLY A 210 -1.91 -5.67 -19.52
N ARG A 211 -2.49 -5.24 -20.66
CA ARG A 211 -2.42 -3.85 -21.17
C ARG A 211 -3.05 -2.76 -20.27
N ARG A 212 -3.69 -3.13 -19.16
CA ARG A 212 -4.36 -2.22 -18.22
C ARG A 212 -3.96 -2.43 -16.76
N MET A 213 -2.88 -3.19 -16.51
CA MET A 213 -2.20 -3.28 -15.23
C MET A 213 -1.84 -1.88 -14.69
N CYS A 214 -1.85 -1.72 -13.36
CA CYS A 214 -1.62 -0.44 -12.71
C CYS A 214 -0.23 0.15 -13.05
N PRO A 215 -0.14 1.30 -13.74
CA PRO A 215 1.15 1.92 -14.06
C PRO A 215 1.85 2.49 -12.81
N GLY A 216 1.10 2.72 -11.73
CA GLY A 216 1.62 3.21 -10.45
C GLY A 216 2.21 2.13 -9.54
N MET A 217 2.13 0.83 -9.89
CA MET A 217 2.54 -0.31 -9.05
C MET A 217 3.90 -0.09 -8.36
N ASN A 218 4.95 0.20 -9.14
CA ASN A 218 6.31 0.36 -8.61
C ASN A 218 6.49 1.61 -7.73
N PHE A 219 5.67 2.64 -7.91
CA PHE A 219 5.67 3.82 -7.04
C PHE A 219 4.95 3.52 -5.72
N GLY A 220 3.74 2.98 -5.80
CA GLY A 220 2.92 2.63 -4.64
C GLY A 220 3.61 1.62 -3.72
N MET A 221 4.13 0.52 -4.28
CA MET A 221 4.80 -0.52 -3.49
C MET A 221 5.99 0.01 -2.67
N VAL A 222 6.84 0.88 -3.26
CA VAL A 222 7.97 1.48 -2.53
C VAL A 222 7.50 2.40 -1.41
N VAL A 223 6.41 3.16 -1.62
CA VAL A 223 5.81 3.98 -0.55
C VAL A 223 5.25 3.09 0.57
N VAL A 224 4.49 2.04 0.24
CA VAL A 224 3.93 1.08 1.21
C VAL A 224 5.06 0.45 2.04
N GLN A 225 6.08 -0.11 1.37
CA GLN A 225 7.25 -0.72 2.00
C GLN A 225 7.99 0.26 2.93
N PHE A 226 8.34 1.45 2.42
CA PHE A 226 9.17 2.40 3.17
C PHE A 226 8.43 2.97 4.40
N VAL A 227 7.15 3.28 4.27
CA VAL A 227 6.34 3.80 5.37
C VAL A 227 6.14 2.73 6.46
N LEU A 228 5.77 1.51 6.08
CA LEU A 228 5.61 0.40 7.02
C LEU A 228 6.93 0.06 7.72
N ALA A 229 8.02 -0.12 6.97
CA ALA A 229 9.34 -0.39 7.54
C ALA A 229 9.74 0.70 8.55
N SER A 230 9.51 1.97 8.22
CA SER A 230 9.79 3.10 9.11
C SER A 230 8.90 3.11 10.35
N MET A 231 7.61 2.81 10.24
CA MET A 231 6.70 2.74 11.38
C MET A 231 7.01 1.57 12.32
N LEU A 232 7.44 0.42 11.79
CA LEU A 232 7.73 -0.79 12.56
C LEU A 232 9.14 -0.75 13.19
N PHE A 233 10.11 -0.16 12.48
CA PHE A 233 11.46 0.07 13.00
C PHE A 233 11.45 1.06 14.18
N HIS A 234 10.94 2.28 13.97
CA HIS A 234 11.05 3.37 14.95
C HIS A 234 10.12 3.24 16.16
N PHE A 235 9.03 2.49 16.09
CA PHE A 235 8.01 2.44 17.15
C PHE A 235 7.57 1.03 17.50
N ASP A 236 7.20 0.85 18.77
CA ASP A 236 6.29 -0.21 19.18
C ASP A 236 4.85 0.33 19.21
N TRP A 237 3.86 -0.51 18.93
CA TRP A 237 2.47 -0.08 18.75
C TRP A 237 1.51 -0.77 19.73
N LYS A 238 0.47 -0.05 20.13
CA LYS A 238 -0.65 -0.55 20.95
C LYS A 238 -1.99 -0.10 20.38
N LEU A 239 -3.03 -0.89 20.65
CA LEU A 239 -4.42 -0.44 20.59
C LEU A 239 -4.66 0.65 21.64
N THR A 240 -5.70 1.46 21.46
CA THR A 240 -6.10 2.49 22.44
C THR A 240 -6.60 1.86 23.75
N ASP A 241 -6.43 2.56 24.87
CA ASP A 241 -6.83 2.04 26.19
C ASP A 241 -8.28 1.52 26.24
N GLY A 242 -8.45 0.39 26.91
CA GLY A 242 -9.72 -0.34 26.98
C GLY A 242 -10.00 -1.29 25.81
N MET A 243 -9.44 -1.05 24.63
CA MET A 243 -9.63 -1.92 23.46
C MET A 243 -8.81 -3.22 23.58
N LYS A 244 -9.47 -4.37 23.39
CA LYS A 244 -8.83 -5.69 23.39
C LYS A 244 -8.74 -6.21 21.96
N LEU A 245 -7.80 -7.12 21.71
CA LEU A 245 -7.56 -7.70 20.38
C LEU A 245 -8.81 -8.34 19.75
N LYS A 246 -9.65 -8.98 20.57
CA LYS A 246 -10.94 -9.57 20.14
C LYS A 246 -12.04 -8.56 19.81
N ASP A 247 -11.83 -7.30 20.17
CA ASP A 247 -12.76 -6.17 20.01
C ASP A 247 -12.22 -5.16 18.97
N PHE A 248 -11.16 -5.53 18.22
CA PHE A 248 -10.53 -4.72 17.19
C PHE A 248 -11.27 -4.87 15.85
N ASP A 249 -11.96 -3.81 15.41
CA ASP A 249 -12.82 -3.87 14.24
C ASP A 249 -12.03 -4.02 12.93
N MET A 250 -12.43 -5.01 12.12
CA MET A 250 -11.92 -5.28 10.78
C MET A 250 -13.03 -5.22 9.72
N THR A 251 -14.23 -4.73 10.08
CA THR A 251 -15.33 -4.49 9.14
C THR A 251 -14.93 -3.49 8.06
N GLU A 252 -15.45 -3.71 6.86
CA GLU A 252 -15.13 -2.93 5.67
C GLU A 252 -16.25 -2.01 5.21
N VAL A 253 -15.88 -1.03 4.40
CA VAL A 253 -16.79 -0.19 3.63
C VAL A 253 -16.29 -0.17 2.18
N TYR A 254 -17.15 -0.63 1.28
CA TYR A 254 -16.92 -0.49 -0.15
C TYR A 254 -17.12 0.97 -0.57
N ASP A 255 -16.09 1.54 -1.18
CA ASP A 255 -16.01 2.93 -1.63
C ASP A 255 -15.19 2.95 -2.94
N THR A 256 -14.57 4.08 -3.29
CA THR A 256 -13.55 4.14 -4.37
C THR A 256 -12.36 3.21 -4.08
N THR A 257 -12.11 2.91 -2.80
CA THR A 257 -11.23 1.83 -2.34
C THR A 257 -11.94 1.01 -1.25
N LEU A 258 -11.51 -0.24 -1.07
CA LEU A 258 -11.96 -1.08 0.03
C LEU A 258 -11.27 -0.63 1.33
N ARG A 259 -11.95 0.19 2.12
CA ARG A 259 -11.37 0.80 3.34
C ARG A 259 -11.97 0.21 4.60
N LYS A 260 -11.23 0.31 5.71
CA LYS A 260 -11.80 0.06 7.04
C LYS A 260 -13.02 0.94 7.27
N LYS A 261 -14.01 0.36 7.95
CA LYS A 261 -15.17 1.10 8.46
C LYS A 261 -14.75 2.10 9.54
N GLU A 262 -14.13 1.59 10.61
CA GLU A 262 -13.60 2.38 11.71
C GLU A 262 -12.13 2.72 11.48
N LYS A 263 -11.74 3.96 11.78
CA LYS A 263 -10.37 4.46 11.56
C LYS A 263 -9.34 3.71 12.41
N LEU A 264 -8.19 3.37 11.84
CA LEU A 264 -7.07 2.85 12.62
C LEU A 264 -6.47 3.92 13.53
N ARG A 265 -6.77 3.84 14.84
CA ARG A 265 -6.15 4.64 15.90
C ARG A 265 -5.24 3.78 16.77
N LEU A 266 -3.96 4.12 16.87
CA LEU A 266 -2.97 3.38 17.64
C LEU A 266 -2.14 4.31 18.53
N VAL A 267 -1.70 3.82 19.69
CA VAL A 267 -0.75 4.52 20.55
C VAL A 267 0.68 4.08 20.17
N PRO A 268 1.54 4.99 19.71
CA PRO A 268 2.95 4.70 19.46
C PRO A 268 3.74 4.71 20.78
N MET A 269 4.80 3.92 20.85
CA MET A 269 5.71 3.83 21.98
C MET A 269 7.16 3.87 21.51
N ALA A 270 8.06 4.29 22.41
CA ALA A 270 9.49 4.12 22.22
C ALA A 270 9.81 2.64 21.94
N PRO A 271 10.65 2.33 20.94
CA PRO A 271 10.86 0.98 20.48
C PRO A 271 11.68 0.20 21.51
N ARG A 272 11.23 -1.00 21.87
CA ARG A 272 12.05 -1.97 22.59
C ARG A 272 13.23 -2.37 21.69
N ARG A 273 14.40 -1.82 22.00
CA ARG A 273 15.69 -2.35 21.53
C ARG A 273 15.96 -3.68 22.27
N PRO A 274 16.50 -4.70 21.59
CA PRO A 274 16.92 -5.95 22.22
C PRO A 274 18.16 -5.76 23.11
#